data_AF-A0A2A2JBH6-F1
#
_entry.id   AF-A0A2A2JBH6-F1
#
_cell.length_a   1.000
_cell.length_b   1.000
_cell.length_c   1.000
_cell.angle_alpha   90.00
_cell.angle_beta   90.00
_cell.angle_gamma   90.00
#
_symmetry.space_group_name_H-M   'P 1'
#
loop_
_entity.id
_entity.type
_entity.pdbx_description
1 polymer ?
#
loop_
_entity_poly.entity_id
_entity_poly.type
_entity_poly.pdbx_seq_one_letter_code
_entity_poly.pdbx_strand_id
1 'polypeptide(L)'
;MSIDMKKNFLKLIWGFRRHDLGVFMKEHDRLYEEAKESGNHCEVTAHYYSVMSNVIDTYFGGNFHFASPDSDDIYLEEALLRLHRKIGGKLELQEGVKCLDLGCGIGGVMRDLAPTKATLTGVTIAPNEEEIGNAEFSKMGISNCRIHAADICDMKCIVSNSQDAAYAIYSLKYLPKLDAVFKEVSRALKPGGKLAIYDLIKTPSYNEENLEHRKVS
;
A
#
# COMPACT_ATOMS: atom_id res chain seq x y z
N MET A 1 -4.95 -18.21 9.05
CA MET A 1 -6.18 -18.34 9.88
C MET A 1 -7.37 -18.57 8.94
N SER A 2 -8.39 -19.37 9.27
CA SER A 2 -9.57 -19.47 8.40
C SER A 2 -10.30 -18.13 8.41
N ILE A 3 -10.37 -17.44 7.28
CA ILE A 3 -11.20 -16.24 7.11
C ILE A 3 -12.63 -16.63 7.49
N ASP A 4 -13.19 -16.04 8.55
CA ASP A 4 -14.59 -16.25 8.94
C ASP A 4 -15.48 -15.53 7.94
N MET A 5 -15.78 -16.23 6.85
CA MET A 5 -16.56 -15.68 5.73
C MET A 5 -17.95 -15.20 6.18
N LYS A 6 -18.57 -15.81 7.20
CA LYS A 6 -19.93 -15.43 7.62
C LYS A 6 -19.94 -14.12 8.39
N LYS A 7 -19.01 -13.94 9.33
CA LYS A 7 -18.89 -12.68 10.10
C LYS A 7 -18.44 -11.52 9.20
N ASN A 8 -17.51 -11.80 8.27
CA ASN A 8 -17.01 -10.80 7.33
C ASN A 8 -18.04 -10.41 6.27
N PHE A 9 -18.91 -11.33 5.84
CA PHE A 9 -19.97 -11.06 4.86
C PHE A 9 -20.97 -9.99 5.34
N LEU A 10 -21.44 -10.08 6.59
CA LEU A 10 -22.34 -9.06 7.14
C LEU A 10 -21.65 -7.71 7.29
N LYS A 11 -20.40 -7.68 7.80
CA LYS A 11 -19.61 -6.44 7.90
C LYS A 11 -19.48 -5.77 6.53
N LEU A 12 -19.25 -6.56 5.48
CA LEU A 12 -19.15 -6.09 4.09
C LEU A 12 -20.45 -5.49 3.57
N ILE A 13 -21.59 -6.18 3.74
CA ILE A 13 -22.91 -5.69 3.32
C ILE A 13 -23.22 -4.34 3.99
N TRP A 14 -22.94 -4.23 5.29
CA TRP A 14 -23.16 -2.99 6.03
C TRP A 14 -22.24 -1.86 5.55
N GLY A 15 -21.00 -2.16 5.16
CA GLY A 15 -20.09 -1.19 4.56
C GLY A 15 -20.56 -0.71 3.18
N PHE A 16 -20.95 -1.63 2.30
CA PHE A 16 -21.43 -1.29 0.96
C PHE A 16 -22.79 -0.61 0.94
N ARG A 17 -23.67 -0.88 1.92
CA ARG A 17 -24.95 -0.17 2.05
C ARG A 17 -24.82 1.35 2.20
N ARG A 18 -23.64 1.84 2.59
CA ARG A 18 -23.34 3.29 2.68
C ARG A 18 -22.94 3.91 1.34
N HIS A 19 -22.76 3.09 0.30
CA HIS A 19 -22.33 3.50 -1.02
C HIS A 19 -23.42 3.20 -2.03
N ASP A 20 -23.75 4.17 -2.88
CA ASP A 20 -24.52 3.88 -4.10
C ASP A 20 -23.56 3.27 -5.12
N LEU A 21 -23.52 1.95 -5.20
CA LEU A 21 -22.64 1.23 -6.10
C LEU A 21 -22.95 1.49 -7.58
N GLY A 22 -24.19 1.87 -7.92
CA GLY A 22 -24.57 2.22 -9.28
C GLY A 22 -23.98 3.56 -9.71
N VAL A 23 -23.98 4.54 -8.82
CA VAL A 23 -23.29 5.83 -9.03
C VAL A 23 -21.78 5.63 -9.04
N PHE A 24 -21.25 4.85 -8.10
CA PHE A 24 -19.82 4.52 -8.04
C PHE A 24 -19.33 3.90 -9.36
N MET A 25 -20.02 2.89 -9.89
CA MET A 25 -19.59 2.24 -11.13
C MET A 25 -19.55 3.21 -12.31
N LYS A 26 -20.57 4.05 -12.47
CA LYS A 26 -20.62 5.06 -13.54
C LYS A 26 -19.46 6.05 -13.45
N GLU A 27 -19.17 6.52 -12.25
CA GLU A 27 -18.08 7.47 -12.03
C GLU A 27 -16.71 6.80 -12.22
N HIS A 28 -16.55 5.57 -11.75
CA HIS A 28 -15.33 4.81 -11.96
C HIS A 28 -15.05 4.56 -13.45
N ASP A 29 -16.07 4.19 -14.23
CA ASP A 29 -15.94 3.99 -15.68
C ASP A 29 -15.53 5.31 -16.37
N ARG A 30 -16.13 6.45 -15.99
CA ARG A 30 -15.75 7.77 -16.50
C ARG A 30 -14.28 8.09 -16.22
N LEU A 31 -13.87 7.99 -14.96
CA LEU A 31 -12.49 8.24 -14.53
C LEU A 31 -11.49 7.28 -15.19
N TYR A 32 -11.90 6.04 -15.46
CA TYR A 32 -11.07 5.05 -16.14
C TYR A 32 -10.82 5.40 -17.61
N GLU A 33 -11.84 5.87 -18.33
CA GLU A 33 -11.64 6.35 -19.71
C GLU A 33 -10.75 7.61 -19.75
N GLU A 34 -10.94 8.56 -18.83
CA GLU A 34 -10.06 9.73 -18.69
C GLU A 34 -8.61 9.35 -18.36
N ALA A 35 -8.41 8.32 -17.52
CA ALA A 35 -7.09 7.80 -17.20
C ALA A 35 -6.40 7.13 -18.40
N LYS A 36 -7.15 6.43 -19.26
CA LYS A 36 -6.60 5.87 -20.51
C LYS A 36 -6.13 6.96 -21.47
N GLU A 37 -6.90 8.03 -21.61
CA GLU A 37 -6.57 9.15 -22.50
C GLU A 37 -5.38 9.96 -21.98
N SER A 38 -5.36 10.27 -20.68
CA SER A 38 -4.34 11.12 -20.07
C SER A 38 -3.08 10.37 -19.64
N GLY A 39 -3.16 9.05 -19.46
CA GLY A 39 -2.14 8.22 -18.81
C GLY A 39 -2.03 8.45 -17.30
N ASN A 40 -2.79 9.36 -16.72
CA ASN A 40 -2.80 9.66 -15.29
C ASN A 40 -3.86 8.81 -14.58
N HIS A 41 -3.40 7.88 -13.74
CA HIS A 41 -4.28 6.94 -13.06
C HIS A 41 -4.58 7.32 -11.60
N CYS A 42 -4.12 8.48 -11.11
CA CYS A 42 -4.24 8.84 -9.70
C CYS A 42 -5.69 8.93 -9.23
N GLU A 43 -6.56 9.65 -9.96
CA GLU A 43 -7.95 9.86 -9.55
C GLU A 43 -8.78 8.57 -9.60
N VAL A 44 -8.67 7.80 -10.69
CA VAL A 44 -9.37 6.51 -10.83
C VAL A 44 -8.90 5.51 -9.76
N THR A 45 -7.62 5.54 -9.39
CA THR A 45 -7.04 4.69 -8.34
C THR A 45 -7.57 5.10 -6.96
N ALA A 46 -7.57 6.40 -6.64
CA ALA A 46 -8.14 6.90 -5.38
C ALA A 46 -9.64 6.55 -5.27
N HIS A 47 -10.40 6.70 -6.36
CA HIS A 47 -11.81 6.32 -6.41
C HIS A 47 -11.98 4.82 -6.16
N TYR A 48 -11.18 3.95 -6.78
CA TYR A 48 -11.20 2.50 -6.52
C TYR A 48 -11.00 2.16 -5.03
N TYR A 49 -9.97 2.75 -4.40
CA TYR A 49 -9.65 2.49 -3.00
C TYR A 49 -10.66 3.11 -2.00
N SER A 50 -11.47 4.10 -2.41
CA SER A 50 -12.55 4.63 -1.56
C SER A 50 -13.53 3.54 -1.08
N VAL A 51 -13.70 2.50 -1.90
CA VAL A 51 -14.55 1.35 -1.61
C VAL A 51 -13.73 0.11 -1.24
N MET A 52 -12.67 -0.18 -2.00
CA MET A 52 -11.92 -1.43 -1.85
C MET A 52 -11.12 -1.54 -0.56
N SER A 53 -10.71 -0.43 0.06
CA SER A 53 -9.92 -0.50 1.31
C SER A 53 -10.69 -1.16 2.45
N ASN A 54 -12.02 -1.07 2.49
CA ASN A 54 -12.86 -1.80 3.46
C ASN A 54 -12.85 -3.32 3.23
N VAL A 55 -12.82 -3.74 1.95
CA VAL A 55 -12.71 -5.16 1.57
C VAL A 55 -11.33 -5.68 1.95
N ILE A 56 -10.28 -4.90 1.64
CA ILE A 56 -8.89 -5.22 1.95
C ILE A 56 -8.67 -5.37 3.46
N ASP A 57 -9.19 -4.45 4.26
CA ASP A 57 -9.16 -4.56 5.73
C ASP A 57 -9.84 -5.86 6.19
N THR A 58 -11.07 -6.09 5.72
CA THR A 58 -11.93 -7.16 6.23
C THR A 58 -11.44 -8.56 5.85
N TYR A 59 -10.90 -8.73 4.64
CA TYR A 59 -10.52 -10.06 4.11
C TYR A 59 -9.02 -10.31 4.09
N PHE A 60 -8.20 -9.27 4.04
CA PHE A 60 -6.75 -9.38 3.88
C PHE A 60 -5.96 -8.75 5.04
N GLY A 61 -6.64 -8.35 6.13
CA GLY A 61 -6.00 -7.78 7.31
C GLY A 61 -5.27 -6.46 7.03
N GLY A 62 -5.63 -5.77 5.95
CA GLY A 62 -4.95 -4.55 5.50
C GLY A 62 -3.69 -4.76 4.65
N ASN A 63 -3.36 -6.00 4.29
CA ASN A 63 -2.22 -6.32 3.43
C ASN A 63 -2.70 -6.65 2.00
N PHE A 64 -2.36 -5.81 1.03
CA PHE A 64 -2.75 -6.00 -0.38
C PHE A 64 -1.54 -6.18 -1.31
N HIS A 65 -0.76 -7.23 -1.05
CA HIS A 65 0.39 -7.64 -1.85
C HIS A 65 0.67 -9.12 -1.63
N PHE A 66 1.55 -9.70 -2.45
CA PHE A 66 1.89 -11.12 -2.36
C PHE A 66 3.27 -11.34 -1.75
N ALA A 67 3.39 -12.38 -0.94
CA ALA A 67 4.66 -12.90 -0.48
C ALA A 67 4.81 -14.33 -0.98
N SER A 68 5.98 -14.67 -1.55
CA SER A 68 6.30 -16.07 -1.83
C SER A 68 6.42 -16.82 -0.50
N PRO A 69 5.71 -17.95 -0.33
CA PRO A 69 5.90 -18.76 0.87
C PRO A 69 7.30 -19.40 0.86
N ASP A 70 7.90 -19.56 2.04
CA ASP A 70 9.18 -20.27 2.19
C ASP A 70 9.02 -21.81 2.10
N SER A 71 7.79 -22.31 2.31
CA SER A 71 7.40 -23.72 2.22
C SER A 71 5.89 -23.85 2.06
N ASP A 72 5.40 -24.99 1.56
CA ASP A 72 3.96 -25.21 1.31
C ASP A 72 3.11 -25.21 2.60
N ASP A 73 3.72 -25.41 3.77
CA ASP A 73 3.03 -25.51 5.06
C ASP A 73 2.80 -24.17 5.79
N ILE A 74 3.14 -23.02 5.20
CA ILE A 74 2.92 -21.73 5.86
C ILE A 74 1.64 -21.04 5.40
N TYR A 75 0.95 -20.43 6.36
CA TYR A 75 -0.20 -19.58 6.07
C TYR A 75 0.24 -18.26 5.43
N LEU A 76 -0.65 -17.68 4.60
CA LEU A 76 -0.41 -16.40 3.93
C LEU A 76 -0.02 -15.29 4.91
N GLU A 77 -0.69 -15.19 6.06
CA GLU A 77 -0.40 -14.14 7.03
C GLU A 77 1.04 -14.23 7.58
N GLU A 78 1.53 -15.45 7.78
CA GLU A 78 2.91 -15.70 8.22
C GLU A 78 3.91 -15.37 7.09
N ALA A 79 3.61 -15.73 5.84
CA ALA A 79 4.44 -15.38 4.69
C ALA A 79 4.59 -13.85 4.53
N LEU A 80 3.49 -13.12 4.66
CA LEU A 80 3.48 -11.64 4.62
C LEU A 80 4.29 -11.04 5.77
N LEU A 81 4.04 -11.50 7.00
CA LEU A 81 4.76 -11.01 8.18
C LEU A 81 6.28 -11.24 8.07
N ARG A 82 6.71 -12.38 7.51
CA ARG A 82 8.13 -12.66 7.24
C ARG A 82 8.71 -11.70 6.21
N LEU A 83 7.99 -11.44 5.11
CA LEU A 83 8.42 -10.45 4.12
C LEU A 83 8.58 -9.07 4.75
N HIS A 84 7.59 -8.61 5.53
CA HIS A 84 7.64 -7.31 6.21
C HIS A 84 8.86 -7.22 7.13
N ARG A 85 9.06 -8.20 8.00
CA ARG A 85 10.21 -8.24 8.92
C ARG A 85 11.55 -8.29 8.18
N LYS A 86 11.63 -9.00 7.04
CA LYS A 86 12.82 -9.03 6.20
C LYS A 86 13.13 -7.66 5.61
N ILE A 87 12.12 -6.94 5.11
CA ILE A 87 12.26 -5.56 4.64
C ILE A 87 12.70 -4.65 5.79
N GLY A 88 12.03 -4.72 6.94
CA GLY A 88 12.40 -3.96 8.13
C GLY A 88 13.83 -4.20 8.59
N GLY A 89 14.30 -5.45 8.56
CA GLY A 89 15.69 -5.79 8.87
C GLY A 89 16.70 -5.23 7.85
N LYS A 90 16.39 -5.23 6.55
CA LYS A 90 17.25 -4.63 5.52
C LYS A 90 17.36 -3.11 5.63
N LEU A 91 16.32 -2.47 6.14
CA LEU A 91 16.26 -1.04 6.42
C LEU A 91 16.75 -0.68 7.82
N GLU A 92 17.18 -1.66 8.62
CA GLU A 92 17.66 -1.48 9.99
C GLU A 92 16.63 -0.75 10.87
N LEU A 93 15.35 -1.05 10.69
CA LEU A 93 14.27 -0.42 11.45
C LEU A 93 14.38 -0.80 12.93
N GLN A 94 14.52 0.24 13.76
CA GLN A 94 14.63 0.16 15.20
C GLN A 94 14.25 1.51 15.82
N GLU A 95 14.17 1.56 17.15
CA GLU A 95 13.94 2.81 17.88
C GLU A 95 14.93 3.91 17.45
N GLY A 96 14.40 5.10 17.16
CA GLY A 96 15.18 6.24 16.66
C GLY A 96 15.33 6.33 15.13
N VAL A 97 15.02 5.27 14.39
CA VAL A 97 15.02 5.28 12.92
C VAL A 97 13.68 5.82 12.40
N LYS A 98 13.72 6.76 11.45
CA LYS A 98 12.53 7.28 10.75
C LYS A 98 12.41 6.65 9.38
N CYS A 99 11.24 6.06 9.08
CA CYS A 99 11.00 5.37 7.82
C CYS A 99 9.71 5.82 7.15
N LEU A 100 9.80 6.04 5.84
CA LEU A 100 8.67 6.39 4.97
C LEU A 100 8.10 5.13 4.29
N ASP A 101 6.79 4.95 4.34
CA ASP A 101 6.04 3.94 3.59
C ASP A 101 5.30 4.61 2.42
N LEU A 102 5.73 4.30 1.19
CA LEU A 102 5.22 4.87 -0.05
C LEU A 102 4.04 4.04 -0.55
N GLY A 103 2.82 4.57 -0.48
CA GLY A 103 1.60 3.84 -0.82
C GLY A 103 1.18 2.86 0.28
N CYS A 104 1.10 3.34 1.51
CA CYS A 104 0.92 2.53 2.72
C CYS A 104 -0.47 1.87 2.87
N GLY A 105 -1.44 2.23 2.03
CA GLY A 105 -2.83 1.84 2.20
C GLY A 105 -3.35 2.27 3.59
N ILE A 106 -4.09 1.37 4.24
CA ILE A 106 -4.53 1.52 5.64
C ILE A 106 -3.46 1.16 6.69
N GLY A 107 -2.19 1.02 6.29
CA GLY A 107 -1.06 0.80 7.19
C GLY A 107 -0.85 -0.64 7.68
N GLY A 108 -1.29 -1.65 6.90
CA GLY A 108 -1.11 -3.07 7.27
C GLY A 108 0.35 -3.44 7.57
N VAL A 109 1.26 -3.08 6.65
CA VAL A 109 2.71 -3.30 6.82
C VAL A 109 3.27 -2.51 8.00
N MET A 110 2.82 -1.26 8.18
CA MET A 110 3.23 -0.42 9.30
C MET A 110 2.87 -1.05 10.64
N ARG A 111 1.70 -1.71 10.76
CA ARG A 111 1.34 -2.46 11.98
C ARG A 111 2.30 -3.62 12.26
N ASP A 112 2.65 -4.38 11.23
CA ASP A 112 3.58 -5.50 11.36
C ASP A 112 5.00 -5.06 11.71
N LEU A 113 5.38 -3.84 11.32
CA LEU A 113 6.66 -3.21 11.62
C LEU A 113 6.65 -2.36 12.89
N ALA A 114 5.48 -2.02 13.46
CA ALA A 114 5.37 -1.22 14.67
C ALA A 114 6.20 -1.76 15.86
N PRO A 115 6.34 -3.09 16.09
CA PRO A 115 7.19 -3.64 17.14
C PRO A 115 8.68 -3.29 17.04
N THR A 116 9.16 -2.85 15.87
CA THR A 116 10.55 -2.36 15.71
C THR A 116 10.79 -1.06 16.48
N LYS A 117 9.72 -0.34 16.86
CA LYS A 117 9.74 1.01 17.46
C LYS A 117 10.35 2.11 16.57
N ALA A 118 10.62 1.83 15.30
CA ALA A 118 10.91 2.86 14.33
C ALA A 118 9.72 3.83 14.22
N THR A 119 9.99 5.08 13.88
CA THR A 119 8.93 6.06 13.56
C THR A 119 8.53 5.85 12.11
N LEU A 120 7.33 5.32 11.88
CA LEU A 120 6.81 5.00 10.55
C LEU A 120 5.84 6.09 10.09
N THR A 121 6.14 6.69 8.95
CA THR A 121 5.24 7.64 8.28
C THR A 121 4.77 7.03 6.97
N GLY A 122 3.47 6.84 6.81
CA GLY A 122 2.87 6.34 5.59
C GLY A 122 2.27 7.46 4.74
N VAL A 123 2.40 7.35 3.43
CA VAL A 123 1.72 8.21 2.46
C VAL A 123 0.81 7.37 1.58
N THR A 124 -0.44 7.79 1.44
CA THR A 124 -1.42 7.18 0.52
C THR A 124 -2.15 8.27 -0.25
N ILE A 125 -2.55 7.97 -1.49
CA ILE A 125 -3.33 8.89 -2.32
C ILE A 125 -4.79 9.01 -1.84
N ALA A 126 -5.27 8.05 -1.05
CA ALA A 126 -6.68 7.93 -0.68
C ALA A 126 -6.96 8.46 0.75
N PRO A 127 -7.70 9.58 0.91
CA PRO A 127 -7.94 10.18 2.23
C PRO A 127 -8.67 9.28 3.23
N ASN A 128 -9.58 8.43 2.76
CA ASN A 128 -10.28 7.46 3.60
C ASN A 128 -9.32 6.44 4.24
N GLU A 129 -8.21 6.10 3.56
CA GLU A 129 -7.22 5.18 4.12
C GLU A 129 -6.40 5.81 5.24
N GLU A 130 -6.11 7.12 5.16
CA GLU A 130 -5.53 7.88 6.28
C GLU A 130 -6.43 7.80 7.51
N GLU A 131 -7.72 8.07 7.35
CA GLU A 131 -8.70 8.05 8.44
C GLU A 131 -8.79 6.66 9.10
N ILE A 132 -8.98 5.62 8.27
CA ILE A 132 -9.11 4.23 8.73
C ILE A 132 -7.84 3.77 9.44
N GLY A 133 -6.68 3.95 8.82
CA GLY A 133 -5.41 3.44 9.34
C GLY A 133 -5.01 4.14 10.65
N ASN A 134 -5.14 5.47 10.71
CA ASN A 134 -4.83 6.22 11.93
C ASN A 134 -5.81 5.90 13.08
N ALA A 135 -7.09 5.66 12.79
CA ALA A 135 -8.05 5.21 13.79
C ALA A 135 -7.69 3.82 14.35
N GLU A 136 -7.30 2.88 13.49
CA GLU A 136 -6.87 1.55 13.93
C GLU A 136 -5.55 1.60 14.72
N PHE A 137 -4.58 2.44 14.35
CA PHE A 137 -3.37 2.65 15.18
C PHE A 137 -3.73 3.12 16.59
N SER A 138 -4.60 4.12 16.70
CA SER A 138 -5.06 4.66 17.99
C SER A 138 -5.74 3.58 18.84
N LYS A 139 -6.65 2.81 18.25
CA LYS A 139 -7.37 1.70 18.90
C LYS A 139 -6.43 0.58 19.38
N MET A 140 -5.34 0.33 18.66
CA MET A 140 -4.32 -0.66 19.02
C MET A 140 -3.25 -0.12 19.97
N GLY A 141 -3.27 1.19 20.29
CA GLY A 141 -2.23 1.83 21.10
C GLY A 141 -0.88 1.96 20.39
N ILE A 142 -0.86 1.91 19.05
CA ILE A 142 0.34 2.09 18.24
C ILE A 142 0.59 3.60 18.07
N SER A 143 1.61 4.12 18.75
CA SER A 143 1.93 5.55 18.74
C SER A 143 3.07 5.94 17.78
N ASN A 144 3.81 4.98 17.26
CA ASN A 144 4.96 5.18 16.37
C ASN A 144 4.61 5.11 14.88
N CYS A 145 3.33 5.07 14.52
CA CYS A 145 2.85 5.02 13.13
C CYS A 145 1.88 6.17 12.85
N ARG A 146 2.05 6.82 11.70
CA ARG A 146 1.14 7.88 11.21
C ARG A 146 0.99 7.82 9.71
N ILE A 147 -0.24 7.91 9.20
CA ILE A 147 -0.53 8.03 7.76
C ILE A 147 -0.89 9.46 7.41
N HIS A 148 -0.54 9.89 6.20
CA HIS A 148 -0.94 11.13 5.55
C HIS A 148 -1.54 10.85 4.16
N ALA A 149 -2.66 11.49 3.85
CA ALA A 149 -3.21 11.55 2.52
C ALA A 149 -2.43 12.58 1.68
N ALA A 150 -1.62 12.10 0.73
CA ALA A 150 -0.84 12.94 -0.18
C ALA A 150 -0.43 12.15 -1.43
N ASP A 151 -0.05 12.88 -2.48
CA ASP A 151 0.59 12.29 -3.65
C ASP A 151 2.07 11.99 -3.33
N ILE A 152 2.50 10.74 -3.54
CA ILE A 152 3.91 10.33 -3.37
C ILE A 152 4.85 11.00 -4.38
N CYS A 153 4.32 11.61 -5.45
CA CYS A 153 5.05 12.45 -6.38
C CYS A 153 5.19 13.92 -5.92
N ASP A 154 4.50 14.33 -4.84
CA ASP A 154 4.57 15.67 -4.25
C ASP A 154 4.36 15.62 -2.72
N MET A 155 5.35 15.08 -2.00
CA MET A 155 5.26 14.81 -0.56
C MET A 155 5.61 16.04 0.28
N LYS A 156 4.89 17.15 0.10
CA LYS A 156 5.10 18.40 0.87
C LYS A 156 4.94 18.23 2.37
N CYS A 157 4.20 17.22 2.81
CA CYS A 157 4.06 16.84 4.22
C CYS A 157 5.36 16.27 4.83
N ILE A 158 6.33 15.85 4.00
CA ILE A 158 7.60 15.25 4.44
C ILE A 158 8.73 16.26 4.29
N VAL A 159 9.43 16.51 5.40
CA VAL A 159 10.59 17.42 5.44
C VAL A 159 11.78 16.78 4.71
N SER A 160 12.55 17.61 3.99
CA SER A 160 13.76 17.15 3.29
C SER A 160 14.83 16.64 4.26
N ASN A 161 15.63 15.64 3.87
CA ASN A 161 16.69 15.04 4.67
C ASN A 161 16.25 14.63 6.10
N SER A 162 15.02 14.12 6.22
CA SER A 162 14.43 13.80 7.53
C SER A 162 14.29 12.30 7.79
N GLN A 163 14.23 11.49 6.74
CA GLN A 163 14.00 10.04 6.82
C GLN A 163 15.32 9.27 6.71
N ASP A 164 15.49 8.24 7.52
CA ASP A 164 16.64 7.33 7.48
C ASP A 164 16.43 6.23 6.42
N ALA A 165 15.17 5.84 6.23
CA ALA A 165 14.78 4.78 5.32
C ALA A 165 13.45 5.11 4.61
N ALA A 166 13.21 4.44 3.49
CA ALA A 166 11.94 4.40 2.82
C ALA A 166 11.68 3.01 2.26
N TYR A 167 10.42 2.61 2.14
CA TYR A 167 10.03 1.43 1.38
C TYR A 167 8.78 1.67 0.54
N ALA A 168 8.67 0.88 -0.53
CA ALA A 168 7.50 0.79 -1.38
C ALA A 168 7.18 -0.69 -1.61
N ILE A 169 5.98 -1.12 -1.22
CA ILE A 169 5.50 -2.49 -1.42
C ILE A 169 4.27 -2.43 -2.30
N TYR A 170 4.39 -2.92 -3.54
CA TYR A 170 3.29 -3.00 -4.51
C TYR A 170 2.61 -1.66 -4.82
N SER A 171 3.32 -0.54 -4.69
CA SER A 171 2.74 0.80 -4.83
C SER A 171 3.23 1.58 -6.04
N LEU A 172 4.45 1.33 -6.53
CA LEU A 172 5.04 2.16 -7.59
C LEU A 172 4.52 1.79 -8.98
N LYS A 173 4.03 0.55 -9.17
CA LYS A 173 3.47 0.08 -10.44
C LYS A 173 2.30 0.92 -11.01
N TYR A 174 1.63 1.71 -10.17
CA TYR A 174 0.54 2.59 -10.60
C TYR A 174 1.04 3.92 -11.19
N LEU A 175 2.31 4.25 -11.00
CA LEU A 175 2.87 5.51 -11.44
C LEU A 175 3.34 5.44 -12.90
N PRO A 176 2.90 6.36 -13.77
CA PRO A 176 3.34 6.38 -15.17
C PRO A 176 4.81 6.80 -15.32
N LYS A 177 5.33 7.59 -14.37
CA LYS A 177 6.72 8.09 -14.37
C LYS A 177 7.31 8.02 -12.98
N LEU A 178 8.36 7.20 -12.83
CA LEU A 178 9.02 7.00 -11.54
C LEU A 178 9.98 8.14 -11.16
N ASP A 179 10.39 8.99 -12.11
CA ASP A 179 11.34 10.08 -11.84
C ASP A 179 10.85 11.05 -10.76
N ALA A 180 9.55 11.35 -10.75
CA ALA A 180 8.95 12.26 -9.78
C ALA A 180 9.00 11.67 -8.35
N VAL A 181 8.59 10.40 -8.19
CA VAL A 181 8.65 9.74 -6.88
C VAL A 181 10.10 9.56 -6.42
N PHE A 182 11.04 9.19 -7.30
CA PHE A 182 12.44 9.06 -6.91
C PHE A 182 13.08 10.39 -6.52
N LYS A 183 12.67 11.50 -7.15
CA LYS A 183 13.09 12.84 -6.74
C LYS A 183 12.59 13.18 -5.35
N GLU A 184 11.32 12.90 -5.05
CA GLU A 184 10.74 13.15 -3.72
C GLU A 184 11.33 12.24 -2.65
N VAL A 185 11.57 10.96 -2.95
CA VAL A 185 12.26 10.03 -2.05
C VAL A 185 13.68 10.49 -1.79
N SER A 186 14.43 10.88 -2.83
CA SER A 186 15.78 11.41 -2.68
C SER A 186 15.81 12.71 -1.87
N ARG A 187 14.77 13.55 -1.96
CA ARG A 187 14.63 14.77 -1.17
C ARG A 187 14.35 14.45 0.29
N ALA A 188 13.47 13.48 0.56
CA ALA A 188 13.03 13.11 1.90
C ALA A 188 14.10 12.36 2.70
N LEU A 189 14.87 11.49 2.05
CA LEU A 189 15.93 10.70 2.68
C LEU A 189 17.12 11.58 3.08
N LYS A 190 17.73 11.26 4.22
CA LYS A 190 19.04 11.77 4.61
C LYS A 190 20.12 11.26 3.64
N PRO A 191 21.27 11.94 3.51
CA PRO A 191 22.42 11.37 2.81
C PRO A 191 22.79 10.00 3.37
N GLY A 192 22.86 8.99 2.49
CA GLY A 192 23.11 7.59 2.87
C GLY A 192 21.86 6.80 3.31
N GLY A 193 20.67 7.42 3.26
CA GLY A 193 19.41 6.73 3.54
C GLY A 193 19.11 5.62 2.54
N LYS A 194 18.33 4.63 2.98
CA LYS A 194 18.04 3.41 2.20
C LYS A 194 16.63 3.44 1.63
N LEU A 195 16.48 2.94 0.40
CA LEU A 195 15.17 2.68 -0.22
C LEU A 195 15.05 1.18 -0.51
N ALA A 196 13.98 0.54 -0.04
CA ALA A 196 13.60 -0.81 -0.43
C ALA A 196 12.36 -0.79 -1.32
N ILE A 197 12.40 -1.52 -2.44
CA ILE A 197 11.26 -1.65 -3.35
C ILE A 197 10.96 -3.13 -3.51
N TYR A 198 9.69 -3.49 -3.32
CA TYR A 198 9.16 -4.81 -3.59
C TYR A 198 7.90 -4.65 -4.43
N ASP A 199 7.98 -4.94 -5.72
CA ASP A 199 6.87 -4.70 -6.67
C ASP A 199 6.81 -5.79 -7.75
N LEU A 200 5.67 -5.85 -8.44
CA LEU A 200 5.49 -6.68 -9.62
C LEU A 200 6.09 -5.98 -10.83
N ILE A 201 7.03 -6.66 -11.49
CA ILE A 201 7.66 -6.17 -12.70
C ILE A 201 7.38 -7.13 -13.86
N LYS A 202 7.03 -6.54 -15.00
CA LYS A 202 6.96 -7.26 -16.26
C LYS A 202 8.37 -7.38 -16.82
N THR A 203 8.85 -8.60 -17.02
CA THR A 203 10.19 -8.83 -17.59
C THR A 203 10.14 -8.82 -19.12
N PRO A 204 11.27 -8.58 -19.81
CA PRO A 204 11.35 -8.68 -21.27
C PRO A 204 10.98 -10.08 -21.82
N SER A 205 11.00 -11.10 -20.97
CA SER A 205 10.58 -12.45 -21.32
C SER A 205 9.07 -12.60 -21.49
N TYR A 206 8.27 -11.62 -21.04
CA TYR A 206 6.84 -11.62 -21.31
C TYR A 206 6.59 -11.39 -22.80
N ASN A 207 5.68 -12.19 -23.35
CA ASN A 207 5.26 -12.11 -24.74
C ASN A 207 3.74 -12.02 -24.75
N GLU A 208 3.20 -10.89 -25.22
CA GLU A 208 1.76 -10.65 -25.28
C GLU A 208 1.05 -11.55 -26.28
N GLU A 209 1.76 -12.08 -27.28
CA GLU A 209 1.20 -13.04 -28.22
C GLU A 209 1.16 -14.47 -27.66
N ASN A 210 1.88 -14.74 -26.56
CA ASN A 210 1.89 -16.05 -25.93
C ASN A 210 0.67 -16.21 -25.01
N LEU A 211 -0.26 -17.10 -25.42
CA LEU A 211 -1.47 -17.39 -24.66
C LEU A 211 -1.19 -17.91 -23.24
N GLU A 212 -0.10 -18.65 -23.00
CA GLU A 212 0.27 -19.09 -21.65
C GLU A 212 0.72 -17.93 -20.77
N HIS A 213 1.44 -16.94 -21.33
CA HIS A 213 1.85 -15.76 -20.58
C HIS A 213 0.65 -14.87 -20.21
N ARG A 214 -0.40 -14.88 -21.04
CA ARG A 214 -1.66 -14.17 -20.78
C ARG A 214 -2.57 -14.83 -19.76
N LYS A 215 -2.38 -16.12 -19.46
CA LYS A 215 -3.20 -16.82 -18.45
C LYS A 215 -2.88 -16.37 -17.02
N VAL A 216 -1.73 -15.74 -16.80
CA VAL A 216 -1.21 -15.34 -15.48
C VAL A 216 -1.16 -13.82 -15.29
N SER A 217 -1.43 -13.05 -16.35
CA SER A 217 -1.45 -11.57 -16.34
C SER A 217 -2.83 -11.00 -16.09
#